data_AF-A0A849WTU7-F1
#
_entry.id   AF-A0A849WTU7-F1
#
_cell.length_a   1.000
_cell.length_b   1.000
_cell.length_c   1.000
_cell.angle_alpha   90.00
_cell.angle_beta   90.00
_cell.angle_gamma   90.00
#
_symmetry.space_group_name_H-M   'P 1'
#
loop_
_entity.id
_entity.type
_entity.pdbx_description
1 polymer ?
#
loop_
_entity_poly.entity_id
_entity_poly.type
_entity_poly.pdbx_seq_one_letter_code
_entity_poly.pdbx_strand_id
1 'polypeptide(L)'
;MDNSKEVIGRGKEEENNTGYQEAKKQEEQKRKRGRRKKDEAQEQYEPKDQNKYFIDVSKNKDQRELIQNILNQANNKNYGREIILKDLVLIALPKITAKEIEKLQENSLSEMERVSMALDEYNKKSEVKLTLGEFLVKKLAL
;
A
#
# COMPACT_ATOMS: atom_id res chain seq x y z
N MET A 1 66.20 14.30 -8.81
CA MET A 1 65.61 14.86 -10.03
C MET A 1 64.34 14.07 -10.29
N ASP A 2 63.20 14.75 -10.12
CA ASP A 2 61.87 14.26 -10.46
C ASP A 2 61.79 13.84 -11.93
N ASN A 3 61.11 12.74 -12.21
CA ASN A 3 60.22 12.69 -13.36
C ASN A 3 59.19 11.56 -13.22
N SER A 4 57.99 11.97 -12.84
CA SER A 4 56.74 11.23 -12.82
C SER A 4 56.20 11.12 -14.26
N LYS A 5 55.91 9.90 -14.72
CA LYS A 5 55.03 9.60 -15.87
C LYS A 5 54.22 8.34 -15.53
N GLU A 6 52.96 8.52 -15.16
CA GLU A 6 51.76 8.38 -16.01
C GLU A 6 51.09 7.03 -15.78
N VAL A 7 50.11 7.05 -14.87
CA VAL A 7 49.13 5.98 -14.62
C VAL A 7 47.93 6.29 -15.53
N ILE A 8 47.66 5.38 -16.48
CA ILE A 8 46.56 5.48 -17.44
C ILE A 8 45.24 5.11 -16.75
N GLY A 9 44.22 5.91 -17.05
CA GLY A 9 42.97 6.05 -16.30
C GLY A 9 42.03 4.84 -16.34
N ARG A 10 41.36 4.63 -15.20
CA ARG A 10 40.10 3.89 -15.09
C ARG A 10 38.97 4.84 -15.47
N GLY A 11 38.32 4.58 -16.61
CA GLY A 11 37.09 5.28 -16.99
C GLY A 11 35.96 4.96 -16.02
N LYS A 12 35.40 6.01 -15.42
CA LYS A 12 34.14 6.01 -14.69
C LYS A 12 33.07 6.58 -15.61
N GLU A 13 32.10 5.78 -16.02
CA GLU A 13 30.84 6.27 -16.58
C GLU A 13 29.85 6.41 -15.42
N GLU A 14 29.91 7.53 -14.73
CA GLU A 14 28.87 8.00 -13.79
C GLU A 14 28.11 9.14 -14.48
N GLU A 15 27.21 8.82 -15.39
CA GLU A 15 26.23 9.78 -15.90
C GLU A 15 24.84 9.16 -15.80
N ASN A 16 24.03 9.72 -14.90
CA ASN A 16 22.56 9.87 -14.93
C ASN A 16 22.00 10.05 -13.50
N ASN A 17 22.44 11.08 -12.78
CA ASN A 17 21.90 11.46 -11.46
C ASN A 17 21.59 12.97 -11.33
N THR A 18 21.55 13.70 -12.45
CA THR A 18 21.30 15.15 -12.47
C THR A 18 19.80 15.49 -12.45
N GLY A 19 18.95 14.69 -13.12
CA GLY A 19 17.50 14.94 -13.19
C GLY A 19 16.75 14.77 -11.85
N TYR A 20 17.26 13.94 -10.93
CA TYR A 20 16.62 13.71 -9.62
C TYR A 20 16.92 14.81 -8.58
N GLN A 21 17.99 15.58 -8.76
CA GLN A 21 18.39 16.63 -7.82
C GLN A 21 17.71 17.97 -8.10
N GLU A 22 17.40 18.26 -9.38
CA GLU A 22 16.74 19.51 -9.79
C GLU A 22 15.26 19.54 -9.39
N ALA A 23 14.56 18.39 -9.43
CA ALA A 23 13.17 18.29 -9.00
C ALA A 23 12.99 18.52 -7.48
N LYS A 24 13.93 18.04 -6.64
CA LYS A 24 13.89 18.28 -5.18
C LYS A 24 14.08 19.75 -4.80
N LYS A 25 14.98 20.47 -5.50
CA LYS A 25 15.22 21.89 -5.23
C LYS A 25 14.02 22.77 -5.58
N GLN A 26 13.23 22.42 -6.59
CA GLN A 26 12.02 23.17 -6.95
C GLN A 26 10.84 22.91 -5.99
N GLU A 27 10.74 21.72 -5.38
CA GLU A 27 9.70 21.43 -4.37
C GLU A 27 10.00 22.09 -3.00
N GLU A 28 11.26 22.15 -2.58
CA GLU A 28 11.63 22.73 -1.28
C GLU A 28 11.39 24.25 -1.21
N GLN A 29 11.47 24.97 -2.33
CA GLN A 29 11.25 26.42 -2.37
C GLN A 29 9.77 26.83 -2.26
N LYS A 30 8.80 25.91 -2.40
CA LYS A 30 7.36 26.23 -2.33
C LYS A 30 6.71 25.99 -0.97
N ARG A 31 7.43 25.46 0.04
CA ARG A 31 6.84 25.13 1.36
C ARG A 31 7.32 26.07 2.46
N LYS A 32 6.99 27.37 2.35
CA LYS A 32 6.92 28.24 3.54
C LYS A 32 5.78 27.75 4.41
N ARG A 33 6.11 27.09 5.53
CA ARG A 33 5.16 26.51 6.48
C ARG A 33 4.36 27.62 7.19
N GLY A 34 3.19 27.94 6.66
CA GLY A 34 2.15 28.64 7.40
C GLY A 34 1.49 27.71 8.42
N ARG A 35 1.02 28.29 9.54
CA ARG A 35 0.26 27.59 10.59
C ARG A 35 -1.09 27.13 10.00
N ARG A 36 -1.28 25.82 9.81
CA ARG A 36 -2.59 25.26 9.41
C ARG A 36 -3.63 25.56 10.49
N LYS A 37 -4.79 26.08 10.11
CA LYS A 37 -5.96 26.20 11.00
C LYS A 37 -6.51 24.79 11.26
N LYS A 38 -6.96 24.55 12.49
CA LYS A 38 -7.26 23.23 13.05
C LYS A 38 -8.48 22.53 12.41
N ASP A 39 -9.26 23.25 11.61
CA ASP A 39 -10.60 22.82 11.18
C ASP A 39 -10.78 22.80 9.64
N GLU A 40 -9.70 22.81 8.86
CA GLU A 40 -9.79 22.54 7.42
C GLU A 40 -10.05 21.05 7.20
N ALA A 41 -11.29 20.72 6.81
CA ALA A 41 -11.65 19.42 6.29
C ALA A 41 -10.64 19.03 5.20
N GLN A 42 -10.00 17.87 5.35
CA GLN A 42 -9.12 17.32 4.34
C GLN A 42 -9.95 17.04 3.09
N GLU A 43 -9.92 17.97 2.13
CA GLU A 43 -10.34 17.70 0.77
C GLU A 43 -9.60 16.43 0.31
N GLN A 44 -10.35 15.39 0.00
CA GLN A 44 -9.83 14.17 -0.60
C GLN A 44 -9.18 14.57 -1.92
N TYR A 45 -7.85 14.67 -1.90
CA TYR A 45 -7.05 14.85 -3.10
C TYR A 45 -7.15 13.58 -3.92
N GLU A 46 -7.98 13.58 -4.96
CA GLU A 46 -7.95 12.54 -5.99
C GLU A 46 -6.86 12.87 -7.02
N PRO A 47 -5.73 12.13 -7.06
CA PRO A 47 -4.75 12.34 -8.12
C PRO A 47 -5.26 11.67 -9.40
N LYS A 48 -5.56 12.48 -10.43
CA LYS A 48 -6.03 12.04 -11.76
C LYS A 48 -4.98 11.31 -12.64
N ASP A 49 -3.92 10.76 -12.05
CA ASP A 49 -2.89 9.97 -12.74
C ASP A 49 -2.44 8.79 -11.86
N GLN A 50 -3.33 7.81 -11.63
CA GLN A 50 -3.04 6.64 -10.78
C GLN A 50 -2.29 5.52 -11.52
N ASN A 51 -1.36 5.83 -12.41
CA ASN A 51 -0.63 4.79 -13.17
C ASN A 51 0.49 4.10 -12.38
N LYS A 52 0.76 4.56 -11.15
CA LYS A 52 1.85 4.04 -10.30
C LYS A 52 1.27 3.62 -8.95
N TYR A 53 1.35 2.32 -8.68
CA TYR A 53 0.96 1.72 -7.41
C TYR A 53 2.20 1.32 -6.63
N PHE A 54 2.22 1.64 -5.34
CA PHE A 54 3.25 1.21 -4.40
C PHE A 54 2.61 0.41 -3.28
N ILE A 55 3.16 -0.76 -3.00
CA ILE A 55 2.70 -1.64 -1.92
C ILE A 55 3.76 -1.57 -0.82
N ASP A 56 3.42 -0.98 0.32
CA ASP A 56 4.31 -0.92 1.49
C ASP A 56 3.98 -2.05 2.47
N VAL A 57 4.91 -3.00 2.60
CA VAL A 57 4.85 -4.11 3.56
C VAL A 57 5.94 -4.00 4.63
N SER A 58 6.55 -2.82 4.81
CA SER A 58 7.65 -2.61 5.74
C SER A 58 7.30 -2.96 7.20
N LYS A 59 6.06 -2.66 7.61
CA LYS A 59 5.54 -2.88 8.97
C LYS A 59 4.97 -4.29 9.18
N ASN A 60 4.71 -5.03 8.11
CA ASN A 60 4.06 -6.34 8.19
C ASN A 60 5.03 -7.45 7.80
N LYS A 61 5.72 -8.00 8.81
CA LYS A 61 6.79 -8.99 8.62
C LYS A 61 6.26 -10.26 7.94
N ASP A 62 5.10 -10.74 8.36
CA ASP A 62 4.52 -11.99 7.87
C ASP A 62 4.15 -11.89 6.39
N GLN A 63 3.55 -10.77 5.98
CA GLN A 63 3.23 -10.51 4.58
C GLN A 63 4.49 -10.38 3.72
N ARG A 64 5.53 -9.71 4.24
CA ARG A 64 6.82 -9.58 3.55
C ARG A 64 7.48 -10.95 3.34
N GLU A 65 7.48 -11.80 4.36
CA GLU A 65 8.05 -13.14 4.27
C GLU A 65 7.27 -14.03 3.29
N LEU A 66 5.94 -13.96 3.32
CA LEU A 66 5.09 -14.66 2.36
C LEU A 66 5.41 -14.26 0.91
N ILE A 67 5.52 -12.96 0.64
CA ILE A 67 5.88 -12.44 -0.69
C ILE A 67 7.25 -12.98 -1.12
N GLN A 68 8.25 -12.91 -0.24
CA GLN A 68 9.60 -13.37 -0.54
C GLN A 68 9.65 -14.87 -0.85
N ASN A 69 8.94 -15.68 -0.07
CA ASN A 69 8.88 -17.12 -0.26
C ASN A 69 8.26 -17.50 -1.61
N ILE A 70 7.18 -16.83 -2.01
CA ILE A 70 6.55 -17.05 -3.31
C ILE A 70 7.49 -16.64 -4.45
N LEU A 71 8.18 -15.50 -4.33
CA LEU A 71 9.15 -15.05 -5.34
C LEU A 71 10.32 -16.03 -5.48
N ASN A 72 10.87 -16.52 -4.37
CA ASN A 72 11.96 -17.51 -4.38
C ASN A 72 11.53 -18.79 -5.10
N GLN A 73 10.30 -19.27 -4.84
CA GLN A 73 9.74 -20.43 -5.54
C GLN A 73 9.53 -20.18 -7.03
N ALA A 74 8.95 -19.03 -7.39
CA ALA A 74 8.66 -18.68 -8.77
C ALA A 74 9.95 -18.49 -9.61
N ASN A 75 11.02 -17.99 -8.98
CA ASN A 75 12.32 -17.79 -9.62
C ASN A 75 13.24 -19.01 -9.60
N ASN A 76 12.82 -20.13 -9.01
CA ASN A 76 13.55 -21.39 -9.13
C ASN A 76 13.35 -22.02 -10.51
N LYS A 77 13.92 -21.39 -11.54
CA LYS A 77 13.77 -21.75 -12.96
C LYS A 77 15.09 -21.54 -13.71
N ASN A 78 15.26 -22.28 -14.80
CA ASN A 78 16.52 -22.29 -15.57
C ASN A 78 16.62 -21.16 -16.60
N TYR A 79 15.49 -20.59 -17.03
CA TYR A 79 15.44 -19.64 -18.15
C TYR A 79 14.43 -18.51 -17.92
N GLY A 80 14.61 -17.41 -18.67
CA GLY A 80 13.76 -16.23 -18.66
C GLY A 80 14.18 -15.17 -17.64
N ARG A 81 13.55 -13.99 -17.71
CA ARG A 81 13.83 -12.89 -16.77
C ARG A 81 13.37 -13.22 -15.36
N GLU A 82 13.98 -12.58 -14.37
CA GLU A 82 13.54 -12.61 -12.98
C GLU A 82 12.08 -12.14 -12.86
N ILE A 83 11.31 -12.90 -12.10
CA ILE A 83 9.94 -12.61 -11.72
C ILE A 83 10.00 -11.65 -10.55
N ILE A 84 9.33 -10.51 -10.70
CA ILE A 84 9.23 -9.48 -9.66
C ILE A 84 7.81 -9.42 -9.10
N LEU A 85 7.61 -8.68 -8.01
CA LEU A 85 6.28 -8.52 -7.38
C LEU A 85 5.20 -8.06 -8.38
N LYS A 86 5.55 -7.19 -9.34
CA LYS A 86 4.64 -6.74 -10.39
C LYS A 86 4.02 -7.92 -11.14
N ASP A 87 4.81 -8.94 -11.47
CA ASP A 87 4.34 -10.11 -12.21
C ASP A 87 3.39 -10.96 -11.36
N LEU A 88 3.71 -11.13 -10.08
CA LEU A 88 2.83 -11.81 -9.11
C LEU A 88 1.48 -11.11 -8.97
N VAL A 89 1.47 -9.77 -8.91
CA VAL A 89 0.23 -9.00 -8.83
C VAL A 89 -0.56 -9.15 -10.12
N LEU A 90 0.07 -9.01 -11.28
CA LEU A 90 -0.60 -9.10 -12.58
C LEU A 90 -1.21 -10.49 -12.84
N ILE A 91 -0.61 -11.58 -12.34
CA ILE A 91 -1.21 -12.92 -12.44
C ILE A 91 -2.31 -13.16 -11.40
N ALA A 92 -2.29 -12.44 -10.28
CA ALA A 92 -3.28 -12.55 -9.21
C ALA A 92 -4.56 -11.77 -9.53
N LEU A 93 -4.45 -10.58 -10.15
CA LEU A 93 -5.59 -9.70 -10.43
C LEU A 93 -6.76 -10.41 -11.16
N PRO A 94 -6.54 -11.21 -12.22
CA PRO A 94 -7.62 -11.91 -12.91
C PRO A 94 -8.31 -13.00 -12.07
N LYS A 95 -7.66 -13.47 -10.99
CA LYS A 95 -8.20 -14.49 -10.09
C LYS A 95 -9.07 -13.91 -8.98
N ILE A 96 -9.07 -12.59 -8.81
CA ILE A 96 -9.93 -11.92 -7.83
C ILE A 96 -11.34 -11.92 -8.39
N THR A 97 -12.22 -12.75 -7.82
CA THR A 97 -13.64 -12.79 -8.17
C THR A 97 -14.46 -11.98 -7.15
N ALA A 98 -15.78 -11.89 -7.37
CA ALA A 98 -16.70 -11.23 -6.46
C ALA A 98 -16.58 -11.76 -5.01
N LYS A 99 -16.33 -13.06 -4.83
CA LYS A 99 -16.18 -13.69 -3.51
C LYS A 99 -14.93 -13.19 -2.78
N GLU A 100 -13.81 -13.05 -3.48
CA GLU A 100 -12.59 -12.52 -2.87
C GLU A 100 -12.74 -11.02 -2.55
N ILE A 101 -13.52 -10.28 -3.35
CA ILE A 101 -13.83 -8.88 -3.07
C ILE A 101 -14.68 -8.75 -1.80
N GLU A 102 -15.73 -9.55 -1.65
CA GLU A 102 -16.55 -9.60 -0.42
C GLU A 102 -15.69 -9.92 0.79
N LYS A 103 -14.85 -10.96 0.70
CA LYS A 103 -13.93 -11.33 1.78
C LYS A 103 -12.92 -10.21 2.10
N LEU A 104 -12.43 -9.50 1.09
CA LEU A 104 -11.51 -8.37 1.28
C LEU A 104 -12.21 -7.23 2.04
N GLN A 105 -13.47 -6.94 1.69
CA GLN A 105 -14.29 -5.95 2.38
C GLN A 105 -14.52 -6.37 3.84
N GLU A 106 -14.91 -7.62 4.10
CA GLU A 106 -15.10 -8.13 5.47
C GLU A 106 -13.82 -8.04 6.32
N ASN A 107 -12.67 -8.38 5.73
CA ASN A 107 -11.39 -8.30 6.42
C ASN A 107 -10.95 -6.86 6.73
N SER A 108 -11.45 -5.89 5.97
CA SER A 108 -11.18 -4.47 6.22
C SER A 108 -11.96 -3.91 7.41
N LEU A 109 -13.03 -4.59 7.84
CA LEU A 109 -13.87 -4.15 8.96
C LEU A 109 -13.19 -4.40 10.30
N SER A 110 -13.15 -3.35 11.12
CA SER A 110 -12.86 -3.45 12.55
C SER A 110 -13.95 -4.23 13.29
N GLU A 111 -13.64 -4.69 14.50
CA GLU A 111 -14.58 -5.46 15.32
C GLU A 111 -15.87 -4.69 15.59
N MET A 112 -15.79 -3.39 15.91
CA MET A 112 -16.95 -2.54 16.15
C MET A 112 -17.78 -2.29 14.89
N GLU A 113 -17.15 -2.19 13.72
CA GLU A 113 -17.85 -2.05 12.44
C GLU A 113 -18.60 -3.34 12.09
N ARG A 114 -18.03 -4.52 12.38
CA ARG A 114 -18.75 -5.79 12.22
C ARG A 114 -19.95 -5.88 13.14
N VAL A 115 -19.83 -5.44 14.39
CA VAL A 115 -20.96 -5.40 15.34
C VAL A 115 -22.04 -4.44 14.86
N SER A 116 -21.66 -3.25 14.37
CA SER A 116 -22.59 -2.25 13.86
C SER A 116 -23.31 -2.74 12.60
N MET A 117 -22.60 -3.39 11.68
CA MET A 117 -23.19 -4.02 10.50
C MET A 117 -24.19 -5.11 10.90
N ALA A 118 -23.85 -5.96 11.87
CA ALA A 118 -24.76 -6.99 12.38
C ALA A 118 -26.00 -6.40 13.06
N LEU A 119 -25.87 -5.28 13.78
CA LEU A 119 -26.98 -4.54 14.36
C LEU A 119 -27.90 -4.00 13.26
N ASP A 120 -27.34 -3.34 12.26
CA ASP A 120 -28.10 -2.75 11.16
C ASP A 120 -28.83 -3.82 10.34
N GLU A 121 -28.19 -4.95 10.05
CA GLU A 121 -28.84 -6.08 9.42
C GLU A 121 -29.99 -6.64 10.26
N TYR A 122 -29.79 -6.77 11.57
CA TYR A 122 -30.81 -7.28 12.47
C TYR A 122 -32.02 -6.36 12.52
N ASN A 123 -31.77 -5.05 12.62
CA ASN A 123 -32.80 -4.01 12.64
C ASN A 123 -33.58 -4.00 11.32
N LYS A 124 -32.90 -4.14 10.18
CA LYS A 124 -33.55 -4.26 8.86
C LYS A 124 -34.40 -5.52 8.73
N LYS A 125 -33.91 -6.68 9.19
CA LYS A 125 -34.60 -7.97 9.07
C LYS A 125 -35.79 -8.09 10.02
N SER A 126 -35.71 -7.48 11.19
CA SER A 126 -36.72 -7.61 12.25
C SER A 126 -37.71 -6.44 12.29
N GLU A 127 -37.51 -5.41 11.44
CA GLU A 127 -38.22 -4.12 11.50
C GLU A 127 -38.18 -3.45 12.89
N VAL A 128 -37.15 -3.76 13.69
CA VAL A 128 -36.93 -3.17 15.00
C VAL A 128 -35.83 -2.12 14.91
N LYS A 129 -35.89 -1.08 15.73
CA LYS A 129 -34.78 -0.15 15.95
C LYS A 129 -34.15 -0.41 17.31
N LEU A 130 -33.31 -1.45 17.40
CA LEU A 130 -32.51 -1.67 18.59
C LEU A 130 -31.31 -0.73 18.61
N THR A 131 -30.97 -0.27 19.80
CA THR A 131 -29.68 0.35 20.09
C THR A 131 -28.59 -0.72 20.23
N LEU A 132 -27.32 -0.32 20.11
CA LEU A 132 -26.19 -1.24 20.20
C LEU A 132 -26.17 -2.03 21.53
N GLY A 133 -26.51 -1.37 22.64
CA GLY A 133 -26.61 -2.01 23.96
C GLY A 133 -27.71 -3.09 24.01
N GLU A 134 -28.91 -2.76 23.52
CA GLU A 134 -30.03 -3.71 23.50
C GLU A 134 -29.77 -4.91 22.60
N PHE A 135 -29.11 -4.69 21.46
CA PHE A 135 -28.71 -5.76 20.55
C PHE A 135 -27.67 -6.68 21.16
N LEU A 136 -26.69 -6.13 21.88
CA LEU A 136 -25.67 -6.93 22.57
C LEU A 136 -26.28 -7.76 23.71
N VAL A 137 -27.14 -7.17 24.55
CA VAL A 137 -27.86 -7.90 25.62
C VAL A 137 -28.66 -9.05 25.02
N LYS A 138 -29.43 -8.79 23.96
CA LYS A 138 -30.24 -9.80 23.28
C LYS A 138 -29.42 -10.92 22.66
N LYS A 139 -28.23 -10.61 22.13
CA LYS A 139 -27.36 -11.59 21.46
C LYS A 139 -26.48 -12.38 22.42
N LEU A 140 -26.11 -11.80 23.56
CA LEU A 140 -25.35 -12.45 24.62
C LEU A 140 -26.24 -13.27 25.57
N ALA A 141 -27.57 -13.21 25.41
CA ALA A 141 -28.55 -13.90 26.25
C ALA A 141 -28.30 -13.68 27.76
N LEU A 142 -27.92 -12.45 28.10
CA LEU A 142 -27.80 -11.97 29.48
C LEU A 142 -29.18 -11.64 30.06
#